data_AF-A0A2R5F8H0-F1
#
_entry.id   AF-A0A2R5F8H0-F1
#
_cell.length_a   1.000
_cell.length_b   1.000
_cell.length_c   1.000
_cell.angle_alpha   90.00
_cell.angle_beta   90.00
_cell.angle_gamma   90.00
#
_symmetry.space_group_name_H-M   'P 1'
#
loop_
_entity.id
_entity.type
_entity.pdbx_description
1 polymer ?
#
loop_
_entity_poly.entity_id
_entity_poly.type
_entity_poly.pdbx_seq_one_letter_code
_entity_poly.pdbx_strand_id
1 'polypeptide(L)'
;MAKLKPIDFKFEAKAGEPLEFRSEVSVLDSTGEFSLTIPDVLAEIAKRIAISHRMYGVDIDRPRTHLRVTGKTLSNCKNFIKHVAEEYLKVEVFEEFVIVYSQESKVAYMKDADGTLYPNGTFCSKSYEDGKASWGGKLDATRGAEYYQIGLKARVFKKITYTRDSGSSTDYEWMTDTQATQLGPWAKKLNAIIGLNWPRSGQRDGYQVGRLPQLPYTEEGAMFFANMLMSMCQLADRLDAFFGNNEHVKRAIEQQANLLLPGPSKEFL
;
A
#
# COMPACT_ATOMS: atom_id res chain seq x y z
N MET A 1 -20.64 19.05 -43.93
CA MET A 1 -20.28 17.91 -43.08
C MET A 1 -21.50 17.64 -42.22
N ALA A 2 -22.23 16.56 -42.47
CA ALA A 2 -23.43 16.26 -41.70
C ALA A 2 -23.04 15.79 -40.29
N LYS A 3 -23.62 16.41 -39.26
CA LYS A 3 -23.40 16.01 -37.85
C LYS A 3 -24.44 14.99 -37.43
N LEU A 4 -23.98 13.91 -36.80
CA LEU A 4 -24.84 12.87 -36.23
C LEU A 4 -24.89 13.01 -34.70
N LYS A 5 -25.78 12.23 -34.06
CA LYS A 5 -25.84 12.17 -32.60
C LYS A 5 -24.48 11.72 -32.05
N PRO A 6 -23.88 12.45 -31.09
CA PRO A 6 -22.64 12.04 -30.44
C PRO A 6 -22.78 10.69 -29.74
N ILE A 7 -21.64 10.02 -29.54
CA ILE A 7 -21.57 8.69 -28.93
C ILE A 7 -20.69 8.76 -27.70
N ASP A 8 -21.21 8.27 -26.58
CA ASP A 8 -20.47 8.16 -25.34
C ASP A 8 -19.76 6.80 -25.29
N PHE A 9 -18.45 6.86 -25.06
CA PHE A 9 -17.61 5.69 -24.83
C PHE A 9 -17.26 5.61 -23.36
N LYS A 10 -17.46 4.44 -22.76
CA LYS A 10 -17.17 4.15 -21.35
C LYS A 10 -16.43 2.84 -21.27
N PHE A 11 -15.23 2.88 -20.72
CA PHE A 11 -14.37 1.72 -20.49
C PHE A 11 -13.80 1.80 -19.07
N GLU A 12 -13.42 0.67 -18.52
CA GLU A 12 -12.86 0.58 -17.16
C GLU A 12 -11.62 -0.31 -17.19
N ALA A 13 -10.50 0.19 -16.65
CA ALA A 13 -9.30 -0.61 -16.48
C ALA A 13 -9.51 -1.70 -15.42
N LYS A 14 -8.69 -2.74 -15.42
CA LYS A 14 -8.66 -3.73 -14.32
C LYS A 14 -8.37 -3.12 -12.94
N ALA A 15 -7.74 -1.95 -12.91
CA ALA A 15 -7.48 -1.19 -11.68
C ALA A 15 -8.67 -0.29 -11.25
N GLY A 16 -9.83 -0.39 -11.91
CA GLY A 16 -11.03 0.40 -11.61
C GLY A 16 -11.01 1.84 -12.15
N GLU A 17 -9.98 2.22 -12.91
CA GLU A 17 -9.91 3.56 -13.50
C GLU A 17 -10.81 3.68 -14.73
N PRO A 18 -11.74 4.66 -14.76
CA PRO A 18 -12.62 4.85 -15.89
C PRO A 18 -11.93 5.63 -17.01
N LEU A 19 -12.14 5.20 -18.24
CA LEU A 19 -11.91 6.00 -19.45
C LEU A 19 -13.28 6.31 -20.07
N GLU A 20 -13.76 7.52 -19.81
CA GLU A 20 -15.01 8.00 -20.37
C GLU A 20 -14.76 9.22 -21.26
N PHE A 21 -15.30 9.19 -22.47
CA PHE A 21 -15.28 10.35 -23.35
C PHE A 21 -16.46 10.35 -24.32
N ARG A 22 -16.84 11.55 -24.74
CA ARG A 22 -17.88 11.77 -25.74
C ARG A 22 -17.25 12.03 -27.09
N SER A 23 -17.60 11.21 -28.07
CA SER A 23 -17.12 11.31 -29.45
C SER A 23 -18.14 12.05 -30.31
N GLU A 24 -17.71 13.14 -30.95
CA GLU A 24 -18.50 13.79 -31.99
C GLU A 24 -18.48 12.92 -33.25
N VAL A 25 -19.66 12.70 -33.84
CA VAL A 25 -19.81 11.89 -35.05
C VAL A 25 -20.20 12.78 -36.22
N SER A 26 -19.47 12.68 -37.30
CA SER A 26 -19.72 13.43 -38.52
C SER A 26 -19.55 12.56 -39.77
N VAL A 27 -20.20 12.95 -40.87
CA VAL A 27 -20.02 12.34 -42.19
C VAL A 27 -19.34 13.36 -43.10
N LEU A 28 -18.23 12.97 -43.71
CA LEU A 28 -17.46 13.82 -44.62
C LEU A 28 -18.22 13.96 -45.95
N ASP A 29 -18.51 15.19 -46.36
CA ASP A 29 -19.32 15.43 -47.58
C ASP A 29 -18.61 14.94 -48.86
N SER A 30 -17.28 14.90 -48.85
CA SER A 30 -16.46 14.55 -50.01
C SER A 30 -16.33 13.04 -50.24
N THR A 31 -16.37 12.24 -49.18
CA THR A 31 -16.14 10.78 -49.26
C THR A 31 -17.31 9.93 -48.76
N GLY A 32 -18.26 10.54 -48.03
CA GLY A 32 -19.33 9.82 -47.35
C GLY A 32 -18.84 9.01 -46.13
N GLU A 33 -17.58 9.15 -45.73
CA GLU A 33 -17.01 8.41 -44.62
C GLU A 33 -17.41 8.99 -43.26
N PHE A 34 -17.51 8.10 -42.28
CA PHE A 34 -17.76 8.47 -40.90
C PHE A 34 -16.47 8.96 -40.26
N SER A 35 -16.55 10.01 -39.46
CA SER A 35 -15.44 10.59 -38.72
C SER A 35 -15.84 10.78 -37.26
N LEU A 36 -15.05 10.19 -36.35
CA LEU A 36 -15.26 10.18 -34.91
C LEU A 36 -14.08 10.85 -34.21
N THR A 37 -14.33 11.77 -33.27
CA THR A 37 -13.26 12.37 -32.46
C THR A 37 -12.82 11.44 -31.33
N ILE A 38 -11.51 11.38 -31.06
CA ILE A 38 -10.94 10.65 -29.92
C ILE A 38 -10.02 11.55 -29.08
N PRO A 39 -9.88 11.29 -27.75
CA PRO A 39 -8.96 12.03 -26.90
C PRO A 39 -7.50 11.86 -27.31
N ASP A 40 -6.70 12.91 -27.12
CA ASP A 40 -5.28 12.89 -27.48
C ASP A 40 -4.45 11.87 -26.68
N VAL A 41 -4.90 11.50 -25.48
CA VAL A 41 -4.25 10.46 -24.68
C VAL A 41 -4.22 9.10 -25.39
N LEU A 42 -5.15 8.86 -26.32
CA LEU A 42 -5.22 7.64 -27.12
C LEU A 42 -4.40 7.71 -28.42
N ALA A 43 -3.77 8.86 -28.73
CA ALA A 43 -3.21 9.14 -30.06
C ALA A 43 -2.14 8.14 -30.50
N GLU A 44 -1.17 7.88 -29.64
CA GLU A 44 -0.04 7.02 -29.98
C GLU A 44 -0.46 5.56 -30.16
N ILE A 45 -1.35 5.07 -29.30
CA ILE A 45 -1.90 3.71 -29.40
C ILE A 45 -2.78 3.59 -30.64
N ALA A 46 -3.62 4.60 -30.92
CA ALA A 46 -4.45 4.62 -32.11
C ALA A 46 -3.59 4.53 -33.39
N LYS A 47 -2.55 5.37 -33.54
CA LYS A 47 -1.64 5.30 -34.69
C LYS A 47 -0.97 3.92 -34.81
N ARG A 48 -0.47 3.38 -33.69
CA ARG A 48 0.17 2.06 -33.65
C ARG A 48 -0.77 0.95 -34.11
N ILE A 49 -2.03 0.96 -33.65
CA ILE A 49 -3.04 -0.04 -34.04
C ILE A 49 -3.47 0.15 -35.50
N ALA A 50 -3.65 1.39 -35.98
CA ALA A 50 -4.01 1.64 -37.38
C ALA A 50 -2.93 1.13 -38.35
N ILE A 51 -1.64 1.27 -38.00
CA ILE A 51 -0.52 0.75 -38.80
C ILE A 51 -0.49 -0.77 -38.78
N SER A 52 -0.65 -1.39 -37.61
CA SER A 52 -0.52 -2.85 -37.42
C SER A 52 -1.76 -3.64 -37.85
N HIS A 53 -2.95 -3.05 -37.78
CA HIS A 53 -4.23 -3.72 -37.99
C HIS A 53 -5.06 -3.01 -39.07
N ARG A 54 -4.62 -3.10 -40.34
CA ARG A 54 -5.38 -2.57 -41.49
C ARG A 54 -6.77 -3.18 -41.68
N MET A 55 -7.08 -4.28 -40.98
CA MET A 55 -8.39 -4.96 -41.01
C MET A 55 -9.57 -4.06 -40.62
N TYR A 56 -9.35 -3.02 -39.83
CA TYR A 56 -10.42 -2.10 -39.44
C TYR A 56 -10.83 -1.17 -40.60
N GLY A 57 -9.97 -0.98 -41.60
CA GLY A 57 -10.25 -0.08 -42.73
C GLY A 57 -10.56 1.35 -42.27
N VAL A 58 -9.77 1.84 -41.30
CA VAL A 58 -9.88 3.19 -40.75
C VAL A 58 -8.57 3.94 -40.94
N ASP A 59 -8.68 5.26 -41.07
CA ASP A 59 -7.57 6.19 -41.09
C ASP A 59 -7.60 7.07 -39.84
N ILE A 60 -6.43 7.57 -39.45
CA ILE A 60 -6.29 8.49 -38.32
C ILE A 60 -5.68 9.78 -38.83
N ASP A 61 -6.37 10.88 -38.60
CA ASP A 61 -5.91 12.21 -38.93
C ASP A 61 -6.18 13.19 -37.78
N ARG A 62 -5.53 14.36 -37.84
CA ARG A 62 -5.77 15.47 -36.91
C ARG A 62 -6.05 16.75 -37.69
N PRO A 63 -7.28 16.93 -38.20
CA PRO A 63 -7.64 18.17 -38.86
C PRO A 63 -7.78 19.27 -37.81
N ARG A 64 -6.77 20.16 -37.78
CA ARG A 64 -6.65 21.35 -36.91
C ARG A 64 -6.47 21.05 -35.41
N THR A 65 -7.51 20.56 -34.73
CA THR A 65 -7.55 20.56 -33.25
C THR A 65 -7.83 19.21 -32.61
N HIS A 66 -8.58 18.32 -33.26
CA HIS A 66 -8.98 17.04 -32.66
C HIS A 66 -8.47 15.88 -33.48
N LEU A 67 -7.96 14.86 -32.79
CA LEU A 67 -7.64 13.58 -33.41
C LEU A 67 -8.94 12.89 -33.81
N ARG A 68 -8.98 12.34 -35.02
CA ARG A 68 -10.16 11.69 -35.58
C ARG A 68 -9.81 10.32 -36.13
N VAL A 69 -10.81 9.45 -36.06
CA VAL A 69 -10.83 8.14 -36.70
C VAL A 69 -11.86 8.21 -37.82
N THR A 70 -11.41 8.01 -39.05
CA THR A 70 -12.23 8.03 -40.26
C THR A 70 -12.40 6.64 -40.82
N GLY A 71 -13.57 6.30 -41.34
CA GLY A 71 -13.79 4.99 -41.95
C GLY A 71 -15.10 4.88 -42.73
N LYS A 72 -15.17 3.86 -43.60
CA LYS A 72 -16.33 3.63 -44.49
C LYS A 72 -17.61 3.31 -43.74
N THR A 73 -17.52 2.73 -42.54
CA THR A 73 -18.68 2.38 -41.72
C THR A 73 -18.50 2.87 -40.29
N LEU A 74 -19.59 3.33 -39.67
CA LEU A 74 -19.60 3.72 -38.26
C LEU A 74 -19.17 2.56 -37.34
N SER A 75 -19.55 1.33 -37.69
CA SER A 75 -19.18 0.12 -36.93
C SER A 75 -17.68 -0.11 -36.90
N ASN A 76 -16.98 0.10 -38.02
CA ASN A 76 -15.53 -0.06 -38.06
C ASN A 76 -14.83 0.97 -37.17
N CYS A 77 -15.24 2.24 -37.22
CA CYS A 77 -14.71 3.27 -36.33
C CYS A 77 -14.94 2.94 -34.86
N LYS A 78 -16.15 2.47 -34.50
CA LYS A 78 -16.47 2.07 -33.12
C LYS A 78 -15.62 0.91 -32.64
N ASN A 79 -15.50 -0.15 -33.44
CA ASN A 79 -14.71 -1.33 -33.10
C ASN A 79 -13.23 -0.99 -32.96
N PHE A 80 -12.73 -0.12 -33.83
CA PHE A 80 -11.36 0.40 -33.72
C PHE A 80 -11.15 1.19 -32.43
N ILE A 81 -12.03 2.15 -32.11
CA ILE A 81 -11.95 2.94 -30.87
C ILE A 81 -12.01 2.04 -29.64
N LYS A 82 -12.87 1.01 -29.66
CA LYS A 82 -12.93 0.00 -28.60
C LYS A 82 -11.61 -0.73 -28.43
N HIS A 83 -11.00 -1.22 -29.51
CA HIS A 83 -9.70 -1.89 -29.44
C HIS A 83 -8.59 -0.95 -28.94
N VAL A 84 -8.58 0.31 -29.39
CA VAL A 84 -7.64 1.33 -28.89
C VAL A 84 -7.81 1.55 -27.40
N ALA A 85 -9.04 1.66 -26.91
CA ALA A 85 -9.33 1.81 -25.50
C ALA A 85 -8.90 0.57 -24.69
N GLU A 86 -9.18 -0.64 -25.18
CA GLU A 86 -8.78 -1.89 -24.53
C GLU A 86 -7.24 -2.02 -24.43
N GLU A 87 -6.50 -1.68 -25.49
CA GLU A 87 -5.03 -1.67 -25.45
C GLU A 87 -4.46 -0.53 -24.61
N TYR A 88 -5.12 0.64 -24.56
CA TYR A 88 -4.74 1.73 -23.65
C TYR A 88 -4.93 1.36 -22.18
N LEU A 89 -6.01 0.65 -21.88
CA LEU A 89 -6.34 0.17 -20.54
C LEU A 89 -5.69 -1.17 -20.21
N LYS A 90 -4.81 -1.68 -21.08
CA LYS A 90 -4.04 -2.88 -20.82
C LYS A 90 -3.07 -2.61 -19.68
N VAL A 91 -3.19 -3.42 -18.64
CA VAL A 91 -2.37 -3.29 -17.43
C VAL A 91 -1.73 -4.64 -17.17
N GLU A 92 -0.41 -4.63 -16.95
CA GLU A 92 0.28 -5.78 -16.38
C GLU A 92 0.00 -5.81 -14.89
N VAL A 93 -0.53 -6.93 -14.42
CA VAL A 93 -0.89 -7.13 -13.01
C VAL A 93 0.08 -8.14 -12.41
N PHE A 94 0.82 -7.71 -11.40
CA PHE A 94 1.71 -8.56 -10.62
C PHE A 94 1.19 -8.65 -9.19
N GLU A 95 1.00 -9.87 -8.70
CA GLU A 95 0.47 -10.13 -7.36
C GLU A 95 1.53 -10.85 -6.52
N GLU A 96 1.80 -10.32 -5.33
CA GLU A 96 2.71 -10.92 -4.37
C GLU A 96 2.14 -10.83 -2.94
N PHE A 97 2.59 -11.70 -2.06
CA PHE A 97 2.27 -11.57 -0.63
C PHE A 97 3.42 -10.88 0.09
N VAL A 98 3.06 -9.96 0.99
CA VAL A 98 4.03 -9.19 1.78
C VAL A 98 3.60 -9.15 3.24
N ILE A 99 4.60 -9.14 4.14
CA ILE A 99 4.40 -8.84 5.55
C ILE A 99 4.59 -7.34 5.73
N VAL A 100 3.52 -6.64 6.06
CA VAL A 100 3.56 -5.22 6.39
C VAL A 100 3.61 -5.09 7.91
N TYR A 101 4.50 -4.24 8.42
CA TYR A 101 4.68 -4.07 9.86
C TYR A 101 4.99 -2.63 10.26
N SER A 102 4.82 -2.33 11.54
CA SER A 102 5.18 -1.05 12.14
C SER A 102 5.43 -1.23 13.62
N GLN A 103 6.31 -0.40 14.18
CA GLN A 103 6.54 -0.31 15.61
C GLN A 103 6.29 1.12 16.09
N GLU A 104 5.72 1.21 17.28
CA GLU A 104 5.48 2.47 17.97
C GLU A 104 6.12 2.41 19.35
N SER A 105 6.78 3.48 19.75
CA SER A 105 7.45 3.58 21.03
C SER A 105 7.10 4.93 21.64
N LYS A 106 6.05 4.96 22.46
CA LYS A 106 5.61 6.13 23.23
C LYS A 106 6.28 6.09 24.60
N VAL A 107 7.59 6.31 24.57
CA VAL A 107 8.44 6.47 25.75
C VAL A 107 9.36 7.65 25.51
N ALA A 108 9.90 8.25 26.57
CA ALA A 108 10.89 9.32 26.48
C ALA A 108 12.12 8.93 27.30
N TYR A 109 13.27 8.84 26.63
CA TYR A 109 14.56 8.60 27.25
C TYR A 109 15.69 9.20 26.41
N MET A 110 16.84 9.44 27.03
CA MET A 110 18.07 9.79 26.34
C MET A 110 19.04 8.61 26.39
N LYS A 111 19.73 8.34 25.29
CA LYS A 111 20.76 7.30 25.20
C LYS A 111 22.10 7.93 24.85
N ASP A 112 23.12 7.67 25.67
CA ASP A 112 24.48 8.10 25.36
C ASP A 112 25.21 7.16 24.39
N ALA A 113 26.42 7.54 23.98
CA ALA A 113 27.26 6.77 23.06
C ALA A 113 27.60 5.36 23.56
N ASP A 114 27.64 5.14 24.87
CA ASP A 114 27.93 3.84 25.48
C ASP A 114 26.66 2.97 25.58
N GLY A 115 25.51 3.57 25.29
CA GLY A 115 24.21 2.93 25.30
C GLY A 115 23.46 3.02 26.63
N THR A 116 23.96 3.81 27.58
CA THR A 116 23.33 4.07 28.87
C THR A 116 22.07 4.91 28.69
N LEU A 117 21.00 4.54 29.38
CA LEU A 117 19.71 5.24 29.32
C LEU A 117 19.56 6.23 30.48
N TYR A 118 19.13 7.45 30.17
CA TYR A 118 18.87 8.50 31.15
C TYR A 118 17.41 8.99 31.05
N PRO A 119 16.75 9.24 32.18
CA PRO A 119 15.42 9.82 32.18
C PRO A 119 15.49 11.28 31.73
N ASN A 120 14.62 11.64 30.78
CA ASN A 120 14.36 13.03 30.34
C ASN A 120 15.60 13.90 30.01
N GLY A 121 16.73 13.30 29.63
CA GLY A 121 17.98 14.01 29.26
C GLY A 121 18.64 14.82 30.39
N THR A 122 17.93 15.20 31.45
CA THR A 122 18.38 16.03 32.57
C THR A 122 19.52 15.38 33.35
N PHE A 123 19.57 14.05 33.36
CA PHE A 123 20.58 13.28 34.09
C PHE A 123 21.77 12.86 33.21
N CYS A 124 21.78 13.22 31.93
CA CYS A 124 22.89 12.92 31.04
C CYS A 124 23.95 14.02 31.15
N SER A 125 25.10 13.69 31.74
CA SER A 125 26.23 14.62 31.87
C SER A 125 26.97 14.85 30.55
N LYS A 126 26.76 13.99 29.55
CA LYS A 126 27.30 14.13 28.20
C LYS A 126 26.37 15.05 27.40
N SER A 127 26.85 16.25 27.09
CA SER A 127 26.04 17.33 26.52
C SER A 127 25.44 16.96 25.15
N TYR A 128 24.27 17.53 24.89
CA TYR A 128 23.62 17.56 23.58
C TYR A 128 24.53 18.14 22.49
N GLU A 129 25.39 19.08 22.87
CA GLU A 129 26.23 19.90 21.98
C GLU A 129 27.36 19.09 21.31
N ASP A 130 27.80 18.00 21.94
CA ASP A 130 28.85 17.12 21.42
C ASP A 130 28.32 16.06 20.44
N GLY A 131 26.99 15.94 20.26
CA GLY A 131 26.36 14.90 19.43
C GLY A 131 26.52 13.46 19.96
N LYS A 132 27.00 13.28 21.19
CA LYS A 132 27.30 11.97 21.81
C LYS A 132 26.12 11.33 22.54
N ALA A 133 24.99 12.02 22.61
CA ALA A 133 23.77 11.51 23.23
C ALA A 133 22.55 11.89 22.39
N SER A 134 21.56 11.01 22.33
CA SER A 134 20.40 11.13 21.44
C SER A 134 19.10 10.81 22.16
N TRP A 135 18.03 11.48 21.75
CA TRP A 135 16.68 11.18 22.21
C TRP A 135 16.16 9.89 21.58
N GLY A 136 15.55 9.04 22.41
CA GLY A 136 14.88 7.82 22.01
C GLY A 136 13.39 7.82 22.36
N GLY A 137 12.63 7.08 21.56
CA GLY A 137 11.17 7.04 21.63
C GLY A 137 10.51 8.22 20.91
N LYS A 138 9.18 8.26 20.93
CA LYS A 138 8.32 9.25 20.26
C LYS A 138 7.45 10.04 21.23
N LEU A 139 7.55 9.76 22.53
CA LEU A 139 6.85 10.56 23.51
C LEU A 139 7.59 11.89 23.66
N ASP A 140 6.84 12.99 23.63
CA ASP A 140 7.37 14.31 23.91
C ASP A 140 7.81 14.37 25.37
N ALA A 141 9.08 14.66 25.59
CA ALA A 141 9.71 14.80 26.91
C ALA A 141 9.03 15.83 27.82
N THR A 142 8.31 16.79 27.23
CA THR A 142 7.66 17.91 27.92
C THR A 142 6.15 17.75 28.04
N ARG A 143 5.53 16.85 27.27
CA ARG A 143 4.09 16.58 27.34
C ARG A 143 3.89 15.23 28.01
N GLY A 144 3.18 15.24 29.14
CA GLY A 144 2.84 14.01 29.83
C GLY A 144 2.04 13.05 28.94
N ALA A 145 2.25 11.76 29.12
CA ALA A 145 1.34 10.71 28.70
C ALA A 145 0.79 10.01 29.94
N GLU A 146 -0.40 9.42 29.83
CA GLU A 146 -1.00 8.63 30.91
C GLU A 146 -0.16 7.39 31.24
N TYR A 147 0.56 6.84 30.25
CA TYR A 147 1.39 5.66 30.38
C TYR A 147 2.50 5.63 29.31
N TYR A 148 3.57 4.88 29.58
CA TYR A 148 4.56 4.48 28.59
C TYR A 148 4.06 3.30 27.77
N GLN A 149 4.27 3.32 26.45
CA GLN A 149 3.82 2.24 25.56
C GLN A 149 4.88 1.85 24.54
N ILE A 150 4.97 0.56 24.29
CA ILE A 150 5.67 0.00 23.13
C ILE A 150 4.66 -0.89 22.41
N GLY A 151 4.51 -0.67 21.11
CA GLY A 151 3.55 -1.34 20.25
C GLY A 151 4.21 -1.92 19.01
N LEU A 152 3.71 -3.08 18.58
CA LEU A 152 4.05 -3.70 17.31
C LEU A 152 2.77 -4.06 16.58
N LYS A 153 2.77 -3.85 15.27
CA LYS A 153 1.75 -4.40 14.37
C LYS A 153 2.43 -5.07 13.20
N ALA A 154 1.91 -6.22 12.81
CA ALA A 154 2.34 -6.96 11.63
C ALA A 154 1.17 -7.73 11.05
N ARG A 155 1.07 -7.79 9.72
CA ARG A 155 0.01 -8.53 9.00
C ARG A 155 0.47 -8.88 7.60
N VAL A 156 -0.02 -10.00 7.08
CA VAL A 156 0.20 -10.40 5.69
C VAL A 156 -0.89 -9.78 4.81
N PHE A 157 -0.47 -9.11 3.75
CA PHE A 157 -1.33 -8.52 2.71
C PHE A 157 -1.03 -9.15 1.35
N LYS A 158 -2.04 -9.17 0.48
CA LYS A 158 -1.84 -9.35 -0.95
C LYS A 158 -1.55 -7.98 -1.55
N LYS A 159 -0.36 -7.80 -2.12
CA LYS A 159 0.05 -6.59 -2.82
C LYS A 159 -0.17 -6.80 -4.32
N ILE A 160 -0.92 -5.90 -4.93
CA ILE A 160 -1.25 -5.94 -6.35
C ILE A 160 -0.59 -4.73 -7.00
N THR A 161 0.35 -4.98 -7.91
CA THR A 161 1.04 -3.95 -8.67
C THR A 161 0.48 -3.89 -10.07
N TYR A 162 0.03 -2.70 -10.47
CA TYR A 162 -0.47 -2.39 -11.79
C TYR A 162 0.59 -1.60 -12.56
N THR A 163 1.16 -2.19 -13.60
CA THR A 163 2.18 -1.54 -14.44
C THR A 163 1.58 -1.15 -15.79
N ARG A 164 1.86 0.08 -16.22
CA ARG A 164 1.45 0.69 -17.48
C ARG A 164 2.62 1.46 -18.08
N ASP A 165 2.53 1.80 -19.36
CA ASP A 165 3.48 2.71 -20.02
C ASP A 165 3.55 4.08 -19.30
N SER A 166 2.45 4.52 -18.70
CA SER A 166 2.36 5.79 -17.97
C SER A 166 2.92 5.75 -16.54
N GLY A 167 3.32 4.58 -16.04
CA GLY A 167 3.82 4.38 -14.67
C GLY A 167 3.20 3.17 -13.97
N SER A 168 3.51 3.04 -12.68
CA SER A 168 2.99 1.96 -11.84
C SER A 168 2.15 2.49 -10.68
N SER A 169 1.15 1.69 -10.27
CA SER A 169 0.39 1.89 -9.04
C SER A 169 0.33 0.59 -8.26
N THR A 170 -0.01 0.68 -6.97
CA THR A 170 -0.07 -0.49 -6.09
C THR A 170 -1.30 -0.40 -5.22
N ASP A 171 -2.00 -1.53 -5.09
CA ASP A 171 -3.10 -1.70 -4.15
C ASP A 171 -2.81 -2.86 -3.19
N TYR A 172 -3.52 -2.87 -2.08
CA TYR A 172 -3.36 -3.84 -1.01
C TYR A 172 -4.72 -4.42 -0.62
N GLU A 173 -4.80 -5.74 -0.69
CA GLU A 173 -5.97 -6.49 -0.31
C GLU A 173 -5.72 -7.31 0.95
N TRP A 174 -6.79 -7.46 1.73
CA TRP A 174 -6.81 -8.40 2.83
C TRP A 174 -6.76 -9.80 2.24
N MET A 175 -5.95 -10.66 2.84
CA MET A 175 -5.95 -12.06 2.46
C MET A 175 -7.27 -12.72 2.82
N THR A 176 -7.76 -13.54 1.91
CA THR A 176 -8.83 -14.51 2.19
C THR A 176 -8.30 -15.68 3.04
N ASP A 177 -9.19 -16.36 3.75
CA ASP A 177 -8.82 -17.55 4.54
C ASP A 177 -8.24 -18.66 3.66
N THR A 178 -8.72 -18.79 2.43
CA THR A 178 -8.20 -19.75 1.44
C THR A 178 -6.75 -19.43 1.10
N GLN A 179 -6.43 -18.17 0.79
CA GLN A 179 -5.05 -17.74 0.51
C GLN A 179 -4.14 -17.93 1.72
N ALA A 180 -4.63 -17.62 2.93
CA ALA A 180 -3.87 -17.83 4.17
C ALA A 180 -3.53 -19.32 4.39
N THR A 181 -4.49 -20.20 4.10
CA THR A 181 -4.29 -21.66 4.20
C THR A 181 -3.29 -22.17 3.17
N GLN A 182 -3.27 -21.59 1.96
CA GLN A 182 -2.33 -21.96 0.90
C GLN A 182 -0.89 -21.50 1.18
N LEU A 183 -0.70 -20.34 1.80
CA LEU A 183 0.62 -19.84 2.15
C LEU A 183 1.28 -20.64 3.26
N GLY A 184 0.51 -21.01 4.28
CA GLY A 184 1.01 -21.80 5.40
C GLY A 184 0.33 -21.46 6.73
N PRO A 185 0.53 -22.31 7.76
CA PRO A 185 -0.07 -22.11 9.07
C PRO A 185 0.29 -20.78 9.72
N TRP A 186 1.49 -20.23 9.46
CA TRP A 186 1.94 -18.99 10.09
C TRP A 186 1.34 -17.73 9.47
N ALA A 187 1.03 -17.71 8.15
CA ALA A 187 0.22 -16.64 7.56
C ALA A 187 -1.13 -16.52 8.27
N LYS A 188 -1.82 -17.65 8.44
CA LYS A 188 -3.12 -17.70 9.12
C LYS A 188 -3.01 -17.23 10.57
N LYS A 189 -2.00 -17.71 11.30
CA LYS A 189 -1.79 -17.36 12.71
C LYS A 189 -1.45 -15.87 12.89
N LEU A 190 -0.59 -15.30 12.04
CA LEU A 190 -0.27 -13.87 12.07
C LEU A 190 -1.52 -13.01 11.80
N ASN A 191 -2.32 -13.37 10.80
CA ASN A 191 -3.53 -12.63 10.45
C ASN A 191 -4.69 -12.83 11.44
N ALA A 192 -4.64 -13.86 12.29
CA ALA A 192 -5.64 -14.12 13.33
C ALA A 192 -5.55 -13.18 14.54
N ILE A 193 -4.49 -12.37 14.65
CA ILE A 193 -4.33 -11.37 15.71
C ILE A 193 -5.23 -10.16 15.38
N ILE A 194 -6.51 -10.33 15.67
CA ILE A 194 -7.60 -9.39 15.40
C ILE A 194 -7.58 -8.25 16.42
N GLY A 195 -7.30 -7.03 15.97
CA GLY A 195 -7.25 -5.85 16.86
C GLY A 195 -6.38 -4.72 16.30
N LEU A 196 -5.50 -5.04 15.36
CA LEU A 196 -4.70 -4.05 14.66
C LEU A 196 -5.57 -3.28 13.66
N ASN A 197 -5.79 -1.99 13.91
CA ASN A 197 -6.48 -1.13 12.95
C ASN A 197 -5.52 -0.84 11.78
N TRP A 198 -5.95 -1.22 10.58
CA TRP A 198 -5.21 -0.98 9.35
C TRP A 198 -5.95 0.08 8.53
N PRO A 199 -5.22 1.05 7.93
CA PRO A 199 -5.82 1.93 6.94
C PRO A 199 -6.47 1.09 5.85
N ARG A 200 -7.76 1.29 5.57
CA ARG A 200 -8.44 0.57 4.48
C ARG A 200 -7.95 1.11 3.13
N SER A 201 -7.68 0.22 2.18
CA SER A 201 -7.54 0.59 0.77
C SER A 201 -8.85 1.24 0.29
N GLY A 202 -8.75 2.29 -0.52
CA GLY A 202 -9.90 3.04 -1.07
C GLY A 202 -10.40 4.25 -0.25
N GLN A 203 -9.94 4.45 1.00
CA GLN A 203 -10.06 5.77 1.63
C GLN A 203 -8.95 6.70 1.10
N ARG A 204 -9.13 8.03 1.10
CA ARG A 204 -8.04 8.99 0.76
C ARG A 204 -6.76 8.75 1.58
N ASP A 205 -6.87 8.02 2.70
CA ASP A 205 -5.79 7.58 3.59
C ASP A 205 -5.22 6.18 3.29
N GLY A 206 -5.67 5.48 2.24
CA GLY A 206 -5.09 4.22 1.74
C GLY A 206 -3.62 4.33 1.34
N TYR A 207 -3.13 5.57 1.19
CA TYR A 207 -1.71 5.94 1.13
C TYR A 207 -0.86 5.45 2.31
N GLN A 208 -1.44 4.96 3.39
CA GLN A 208 -0.68 4.60 4.58
C GLN A 208 -0.08 3.18 4.55
N VAL A 209 -0.75 2.17 3.98
CA VAL A 209 -0.18 0.79 3.98
C VAL A 209 1.11 0.73 3.17
N GLY A 210 1.11 1.30 1.96
CA GLY A 210 2.30 1.35 1.10
C GLY A 210 3.45 2.23 1.62
N ARG A 211 3.23 3.02 2.68
CA ARG A 211 4.29 3.80 3.37
C ARG A 211 4.90 3.06 4.56
N LEU A 212 4.29 1.97 4.98
CA LEU A 212 4.81 1.17 6.08
C LEU A 212 5.94 0.26 5.58
N PRO A 213 6.92 -0.06 6.45
CA PRO A 213 7.89 -1.09 6.17
C PRO A 213 7.22 -2.41 5.75
N GLN A 214 7.76 -3.01 4.69
CA GLN A 214 7.26 -4.25 4.12
C GLN A 214 8.42 -5.21 3.84
N LEU A 215 8.16 -6.50 3.98
CA LEU A 215 9.05 -7.58 3.58
C LEU A 215 8.30 -8.52 2.64
N PRO A 216 8.97 -9.12 1.64
CA PRO A 216 8.40 -10.25 0.92
C PRO A 216 7.94 -11.32 1.90
N TYR A 217 6.82 -11.97 1.61
CA TYR A 217 6.33 -13.05 2.47
C TYR A 217 7.30 -14.24 2.48
N THR A 218 7.64 -14.69 3.68
CA THR A 218 8.18 -16.01 3.95
C THR A 218 7.47 -16.60 5.16
N GLU A 219 7.40 -17.93 5.23
CA GLU A 219 6.76 -18.62 6.35
C GLU A 219 7.52 -18.34 7.67
N GLU A 220 8.86 -18.31 7.61
CA GLU A 220 9.73 -17.99 8.73
C GLU A 220 9.54 -16.55 9.21
N GLY A 221 9.35 -15.61 8.28
CA GLY A 221 9.03 -14.22 8.59
C GLY A 221 7.69 -14.10 9.30
N ALA A 222 6.66 -14.79 8.80
CA ALA A 222 5.35 -14.81 9.43
C ALA A 222 5.40 -15.43 10.84
N MET A 223 6.15 -16.52 11.01
CA MET A 223 6.41 -17.16 12.30
C MET A 223 7.07 -16.19 13.28
N PHE A 224 8.12 -15.48 12.85
CA PHE A 224 8.82 -14.50 13.67
C PHE A 224 7.86 -13.43 14.21
N PHE A 225 7.07 -12.79 13.33
CA PHE A 225 6.15 -11.74 13.75
C PHE A 225 5.00 -12.26 14.62
N ALA A 226 4.45 -13.44 14.29
CA ALA A 226 3.40 -14.06 15.10
C ALA A 226 3.90 -14.37 16.51
N ASN A 227 5.10 -14.95 16.63
CA ASN A 227 5.69 -15.24 17.93
C ASN A 227 6.03 -13.95 18.69
N MET A 228 6.55 -12.92 18.03
CA MET A 228 6.84 -11.63 18.68
C MET A 228 5.57 -10.99 19.25
N LEU A 229 4.46 -10.98 18.51
CA LEU A 229 3.18 -10.48 19.00
C LEU A 229 2.64 -11.31 20.17
N MET A 230 2.73 -12.65 20.11
CA MET A 230 2.35 -13.50 21.23
C MET A 230 3.23 -13.29 22.46
N SER A 231 4.53 -13.06 22.30
CA SER A 231 5.42 -12.71 23.39
C SER A 231 5.06 -11.37 24.04
N MET A 232 4.52 -10.41 23.28
CA MET A 232 3.98 -9.18 23.86
C MET A 232 2.73 -9.44 24.71
N CYS A 233 1.83 -10.33 24.28
CA CYS A 233 0.68 -10.74 25.10
C CYS A 233 1.14 -11.44 26.39
N GLN A 234 2.07 -12.39 26.29
CA GLN A 234 2.64 -13.06 27.47
C GLN A 234 3.34 -12.08 28.42
N LEU A 235 3.99 -11.05 27.87
CA LEU A 235 4.58 -10.01 28.69
C LEU A 235 3.51 -9.19 29.42
N ALA A 236 2.43 -8.80 28.73
CA ALA A 236 1.30 -8.12 29.36
C ALA A 236 0.71 -8.95 30.50
N ASP A 237 0.44 -10.24 30.28
CA ASP A 237 -0.06 -11.16 31.32
C ASP A 237 0.87 -11.22 32.55
N ARG A 238 2.19 -11.23 32.33
CA ARG A 238 3.19 -11.23 33.41
C ARG A 238 3.23 -9.92 34.18
N LEU A 239 3.14 -8.79 33.48
CA LEU A 239 3.10 -7.47 34.12
C LEU A 239 1.82 -7.31 34.95
N ASP A 240 0.69 -7.74 34.40
CA ASP A 240 -0.60 -7.72 35.10
C ASP A 240 -0.57 -8.60 36.36
N ALA A 241 -0.01 -9.81 36.26
CA ALA A 241 0.15 -10.69 37.42
C ALA A 241 1.10 -10.13 38.49
N PHE A 242 2.16 -9.43 38.07
CA PHE A 242 3.14 -8.84 38.99
C PHE A 242 2.58 -7.58 39.67
N PHE A 243 2.12 -6.60 38.90
CA PHE A 243 1.63 -5.32 39.41
C PHE A 243 0.21 -5.40 39.98
N GLY A 244 -0.58 -6.41 39.61
CA GLY A 244 -1.88 -6.70 40.22
C GLY A 244 -1.79 -7.19 41.67
N ASN A 245 -0.60 -7.52 42.17
CA ASN A 245 -0.36 -7.89 43.57
C ASN A 245 0.67 -6.97 44.25
N ASN A 246 0.18 -6.08 45.10
CA ASN A 246 1.01 -5.12 45.83
C ASN A 246 2.14 -5.75 46.66
N GLU A 247 1.97 -6.97 47.17
CA GLU A 247 3.00 -7.64 47.96
C GLU A 247 4.18 -8.12 47.10
N HIS A 248 3.93 -8.49 45.84
CA HIS A 248 5.00 -8.80 44.89
C HIS A 248 5.85 -7.56 44.60
N VAL A 249 5.20 -6.41 44.40
CA VAL A 249 5.87 -5.13 44.15
C VAL A 249 6.73 -4.72 45.36
N LYS A 250 6.17 -4.75 46.57
CA LYS A 250 6.92 -4.41 47.80
C LYS A 250 8.15 -5.29 47.98
N ARG A 251 7.99 -6.61 47.86
CA ARG A 251 9.09 -7.56 48.00
C ARG A 251 10.20 -7.30 46.97
N ALA A 252 9.83 -7.00 45.72
CA ALA A 252 10.81 -6.69 44.68
C ALA A 252 11.61 -5.41 44.99
N ILE A 253 10.95 -4.38 45.53
CA ILE A 253 11.61 -3.13 45.97
C ILE A 253 12.58 -3.43 47.12
N GLU A 254 12.14 -4.17 48.13
CA GLU A 254 12.98 -4.56 49.29
C GLU A 254 14.21 -5.36 48.88
N GLN A 255 14.08 -6.19 47.85
CA GLN A 255 15.15 -7.02 47.31
C GLN A 255 15.99 -6.34 46.24
N GLN A 256 15.71 -5.06 45.91
CA GLN A 256 16.35 -4.33 44.81
C GLN A 256 16.34 -5.11 43.47
N ALA A 257 15.27 -5.85 43.22
CA ALA A 257 15.14 -6.67 42.03
C ALA A 257 14.95 -5.79 40.79
N ASN A 258 15.84 -5.93 39.80
CA ASN A 258 15.64 -5.35 38.48
C ASN A 258 14.68 -6.25 37.71
N LEU A 259 13.50 -5.71 37.36
CA LEU A 259 12.55 -6.39 36.48
C LEU A 259 13.12 -6.39 35.06
N LEU A 260 13.98 -7.37 34.77
CA LEU A 260 14.42 -7.63 33.41
C LEU A 260 13.26 -8.30 32.68
N LEU A 261 12.65 -7.56 31.75
CA LEU A 261 11.86 -8.17 30.68
C LEU A 261 12.77 -9.22 30.02
N PRO A 262 12.37 -10.48 29.86
CA PRO A 262 13.20 -11.46 29.20
C PRO A 262 13.49 -10.95 27.78
N GLY A 263 14.77 -10.65 27.52
CA GLY A 263 15.27 -10.54 26.16
C GLY A 263 15.15 -11.89 25.46
N PRO A 264 15.29 -11.96 24.13
CA PRO A 264 15.23 -13.23 23.40
C PRO A 264 16.24 -14.21 24.00
N SER A 265 15.73 -15.21 24.72
CA SER A 265 16.51 -16.31 25.24
C SER A 265 17.04 -17.11 24.06
N LYS A 266 18.35 -17.32 23.99
CA LYS A 266 19.04 -18.15 22.99
C LYS A 266 18.67 -19.65 23.07
N GLU A 267 17.55 -20.02 23.67
CA GLU A 267 17.12 -21.41 23.84
C GLU A 267 16.21 -21.93 22.71
N PHE A 268 16.19 -21.24 21.57
CA PHE A 268 15.68 -21.81 20.31
C PHE A 268 16.67 -21.54 19.18
N LEU A 269 17.77 -22.29 19.18
CA LEU A 269 18.56 -22.67 18.01
C LEU A 269 18.98 -24.13 18.17
#